data_AF-A0A017HPN8-F1
#
_entry.id   AF-A0A017HPN8-F1
#
_cell.length_a   1.000
_cell.length_b   1.000
_cell.length_c   1.000
_cell.angle_alpha   90.00
_cell.angle_beta   90.00
_cell.angle_gamma   90.00
#
_symmetry.space_group_name_H-M   'P 1'
#
loop_
_entity.id
_entity.type
_entity.pdbx_description
1 polymer ?
#
loop_
_entity_poly.entity_id
_entity_poly.type
_entity_poly.pdbx_seq_one_letter_code
_entity_poly.pdbx_strand_id
1 'polypeptide(L)'
;MLDLTRRDLVLKGSAAIAAYALLQASRAGAFPSRSGETVVPWSDQPPALDDPTVVTQLTWEDLDSWITPNDKFFGVTHLEWPKVDAATWTLQVDGLVERPLSLTLDDLKARPRTEVAFTLECSGNHGFPNFTGGIGNALWAGTPLAPILKEAGVLAEGIEVVFWGNDKGTIELHDAIRDVSMTQNFARSMSLTDAMGAANILATEMNGEPLPDVHGFPARLIAPGWYGIANVKWLKRIEVRDRRFVNQFMGRDYVTIREESHDGETVWTETSVGRANLKSARPG
;
A
#
# COMPACT_ATOMS: atom_id res chain seq x y z
N MET A 1 42.47 40.39 -18.80
CA MET A 1 42.65 39.41 -17.71
C MET A 1 41.42 39.52 -16.84
N LEU A 2 40.54 38.51 -16.83
CA LEU A 2 39.25 38.56 -16.12
C LEU A 2 39.51 38.29 -14.63
N ASP A 3 39.34 39.30 -13.77
CA ASP A 3 39.41 39.17 -12.32
C ASP A 3 38.12 38.51 -11.80
N LEU A 4 38.20 37.19 -11.55
CA LEU A 4 37.14 36.44 -10.88
C LEU A 4 37.35 36.52 -9.37
N THR A 5 36.34 37.00 -8.64
CA THR A 5 36.41 37.11 -7.18
C THR A 5 36.22 35.75 -6.50
N ARG A 6 36.76 35.58 -5.28
CA ARG A 6 36.63 34.33 -4.50
C ARG A 6 35.17 33.88 -4.29
N ARG A 7 34.21 34.80 -4.32
CA ARG A 7 32.78 34.50 -4.16
C ARG A 7 32.17 33.86 -5.41
N ASP A 8 32.63 34.25 -6.60
CA ASP A 8 32.19 33.64 -7.87
C ASP A 8 32.72 32.23 -8.04
N LEU A 9 33.91 31.93 -7.49
CA LEU A 9 34.49 30.59 -7.50
C LEU A 9 33.69 29.61 -6.63
N VAL A 10 33.18 30.09 -5.49
CA VAL A 10 32.37 29.27 -4.55
C VAL A 10 30.97 29.03 -5.12
N LEU A 11 30.34 30.04 -5.73
CA LEU A 11 29.00 29.90 -6.33
C LEU A 11 29.00 29.03 -7.60
N LYS A 12 30.05 29.12 -8.43
CA LYS A 12 30.20 28.24 -9.60
C LYS A 12 30.66 26.82 -9.22
N GLY A 13 31.46 26.70 -8.16
CA GLY A 13 31.90 25.42 -7.62
C GLY A 13 30.77 24.61 -6.97
N SER A 14 29.86 25.25 -6.22
CA SER A 14 28.74 24.57 -5.57
C SER A 14 27.70 24.06 -6.57
N ALA A 15 27.40 24.81 -7.64
CA ALA A 15 26.51 24.36 -8.72
C ALA A 15 27.10 23.17 -9.49
N ALA A 16 28.42 23.18 -9.75
CA ALA A 16 29.10 22.08 -10.42
C ALA A 16 29.15 20.80 -9.55
N ILE A 17 29.35 20.94 -8.23
CA ILE A 17 29.36 19.80 -7.30
C ILE A 17 27.95 19.21 -7.12
N ALA A 18 26.91 20.05 -7.03
CA ALA A 18 25.53 19.59 -6.96
C ALA A 18 25.08 18.88 -8.24
N ALA A 19 25.45 19.42 -9.42
CA ALA A 19 25.21 18.77 -10.70
C ALA A 19 25.97 17.44 -10.81
N TYR A 20 27.22 17.37 -10.34
CA TYR A 20 28.01 16.14 -10.33
C TYR A 20 27.46 15.08 -9.37
N ALA A 21 26.93 15.47 -8.20
CA ALA A 21 26.27 14.57 -7.26
C ALA A 21 24.94 14.02 -7.82
N LEU A 22 24.16 14.84 -8.53
CA LEU A 22 22.93 14.43 -9.23
C LEU A 22 23.20 13.50 -10.42
N LEU A 23 24.34 13.68 -11.12
CA LEU A 23 24.79 12.79 -12.20
C LEU A 23 25.37 11.46 -11.71
N GLN A 24 25.80 11.38 -10.45
CA GLN A 24 26.27 10.13 -9.83
C GLN A 24 25.14 9.36 -9.12
N ALA A 25 24.12 10.05 -8.59
CA ALA A 25 22.96 9.43 -7.96
C ALA A 25 22.01 8.73 -8.97
N SER A 26 22.09 9.07 -10.26
CA SER A 26 21.36 8.39 -11.35
C SER A 26 22.03 7.12 -11.85
N ARG A 27 23.14 6.70 -11.22
CA ARG A 27 23.74 5.37 -11.42
C ARG A 27 23.56 4.52 -10.17
N ALA A 28 22.30 4.27 -9.81
CA ALA A 28 21.98 2.99 -9.19
C ALA A 28 22.42 1.93 -10.20
N GLY A 29 23.57 1.30 -9.94
CA GLY A 29 24.15 0.30 -10.83
C GLY A 29 23.27 -0.95 -10.87
N ALA A 30 22.27 -0.96 -11.75
CA ALA A 30 21.93 -2.18 -12.46
C ALA A 30 23.19 -2.59 -13.23
N PHE A 31 23.66 -3.82 -12.99
CA PHE A 31 24.88 -4.38 -13.57
C PHE A 31 24.98 -4.03 -15.07
N PRO A 32 25.90 -3.13 -15.50
CA PRO A 32 26.00 -2.80 -16.91
C PRO A 32 26.45 -4.04 -17.65
N SER A 33 25.60 -4.55 -18.55
CA SER A 33 25.93 -5.73 -19.34
C SER A 33 27.22 -5.46 -20.14
N ARG A 34 28.20 -6.34 -20.01
CA ARG A 34 29.46 -6.23 -20.74
C ARG A 34 29.24 -6.70 -22.18
N SER A 35 29.97 -6.09 -23.11
CA SER A 35 29.98 -6.55 -24.51
C SER A 35 30.40 -8.02 -24.56
N GLY A 36 29.54 -8.88 -25.10
CA GLY A 36 29.74 -10.34 -25.15
C GLY A 36 29.02 -11.14 -24.05
N GLU A 37 28.28 -10.48 -23.14
CA GLU A 37 27.40 -11.18 -22.20
C GLU A 37 26.11 -11.62 -22.89
N THR A 38 25.70 -12.86 -22.60
CA THR A 38 24.39 -13.40 -22.99
C THR A 38 23.50 -13.35 -21.77
N VAL A 39 22.31 -12.73 -21.89
CA VAL A 39 21.28 -12.80 -20.85
C VAL A 39 20.91 -14.28 -20.69
N VAL A 40 21.21 -14.85 -19.53
CA VAL A 40 20.74 -16.20 -19.18
C VAL A 40 19.27 -16.06 -18.80
N PRO A 41 18.35 -16.70 -19.53
CA PRO A 41 16.95 -16.69 -19.16
C PRO A 41 16.76 -17.45 -17.83
N TRP A 42 15.83 -16.96 -17.03
CA TRP A 42 15.47 -17.58 -15.76
C TRP A 42 14.81 -18.93 -16.02
N SER A 43 15.36 -20.00 -15.45
CA SER A 43 14.91 -21.37 -15.70
C SER A 43 13.71 -21.80 -14.85
N ASP A 44 13.37 -21.00 -13.84
CA ASP A 44 12.41 -21.31 -12.78
C ASP A 44 11.24 -20.32 -12.73
N GLN A 45 10.98 -19.57 -13.82
CA GLN A 45 9.84 -18.66 -13.87
C GLN A 45 8.54 -19.46 -13.70
N PRO A 46 7.70 -19.12 -12.70
CA PRO A 46 6.41 -19.76 -12.61
C PRO A 46 5.56 -19.40 -13.82
N PRO A 47 4.72 -20.32 -14.31
CA PRO A 47 3.78 -20.01 -15.38
C PRO A 47 2.88 -18.84 -14.97
N ALA A 48 2.32 -18.14 -15.98
CA ALA A 48 1.39 -17.05 -15.73
C ALA A 48 0.24 -17.51 -14.82
N LEU A 49 -0.11 -16.66 -13.85
CA LEU A 49 -1.23 -16.91 -12.96
C LEU A 49 -2.54 -16.61 -13.69
N ASP A 50 -3.40 -17.62 -13.81
CA ASP A 50 -4.76 -17.48 -14.34
C ASP A 50 -5.75 -17.24 -13.18
N ASP A 51 -5.64 -16.06 -12.55
CA ASP A 51 -6.51 -15.63 -11.47
C ASP A 51 -7.10 -14.24 -11.81
N PRO A 52 -8.42 -14.11 -11.97
CA PRO A 52 -9.06 -12.85 -12.33
C PRO A 52 -8.94 -11.76 -11.25
N THR A 53 -8.55 -12.11 -10.03
CA THR A 53 -8.28 -11.15 -8.95
C THR A 53 -6.92 -10.48 -9.09
N VAL A 54 -5.99 -11.06 -9.86
CA VAL A 54 -4.65 -10.52 -10.11
C VAL A 54 -4.62 -9.79 -11.45
N VAL A 55 -4.65 -8.46 -11.38
CA VAL A 55 -4.64 -7.56 -12.55
C VAL A 55 -3.24 -7.47 -13.16
N THR A 56 -2.21 -7.44 -12.31
CA THR A 56 -0.82 -7.33 -12.73
C THR A 56 0.05 -8.04 -11.71
N GLN A 57 1.00 -8.83 -12.20
CA GLN A 57 2.02 -9.49 -11.40
C GLN A 57 3.38 -8.93 -11.83
N LEU A 58 4.22 -8.57 -10.86
CA LEU A 58 5.55 -8.08 -11.16
C LEU A 58 6.41 -9.22 -11.73
N THR A 59 6.98 -9.01 -12.91
CA THR A 59 8.08 -9.82 -13.46
C THR A 59 9.39 -9.30 -12.86
N TRP A 60 9.99 -10.06 -11.95
CA TRP A 60 11.16 -9.59 -11.17
C TRP A 60 12.39 -9.40 -12.04
N GLU A 61 12.50 -10.17 -13.12
CA GLU A 61 13.56 -10.13 -14.12
C GLU A 61 13.63 -8.79 -14.85
N ASP A 62 12.48 -8.11 -14.94
CA ASP A 62 12.34 -6.80 -15.58
C ASP A 62 12.60 -5.64 -14.61
N LEU A 63 12.97 -5.93 -13.34
CA LEU A 63 13.36 -4.91 -12.37
C LEU A 63 14.81 -4.49 -12.59
N ASP A 64 14.98 -3.28 -13.09
CA ASP A 64 16.27 -2.61 -13.27
C ASP A 64 16.43 -1.37 -12.36
N SER A 65 15.43 -1.11 -11.52
CA SER A 65 15.34 0.10 -10.69
C SER A 65 14.77 -0.20 -9.30
N TRP A 66 15.18 0.62 -8.33
CA TRP A 66 14.70 0.52 -6.94
C TRP A 66 13.21 0.84 -6.80
N ILE A 67 12.71 1.74 -7.65
CA ILE A 67 11.31 2.14 -7.69
C ILE A 67 10.64 1.40 -8.84
N THR A 68 9.71 0.52 -8.52
CA THR A 68 8.92 -0.23 -9.49
C THR A 68 8.03 0.75 -10.28
N PRO A 69 8.13 0.79 -11.62
CA PRO A 69 7.24 1.59 -12.46
C PRO A 69 5.75 1.27 -12.21
N ASN A 70 4.89 2.30 -12.32
CA ASN A 70 3.46 2.18 -11.96
C ASN A 70 2.72 1.09 -12.76
N ASP A 71 3.09 0.89 -14.02
CA ASP A 71 2.55 -0.11 -14.95
C ASP A 71 3.08 -1.54 -14.70
N LYS A 72 4.22 -1.68 -14.03
CA LYS A 72 4.79 -2.96 -13.58
C LYS A 72 4.42 -3.32 -12.13
N PHE A 73 3.85 -2.37 -11.39
CA PHE A 73 3.49 -2.57 -9.99
C PHE A 73 2.30 -3.53 -9.87
N PHE A 74 2.42 -4.54 -8.99
CA PHE A 74 1.40 -5.57 -8.87
C PHE A 74 0.02 -4.99 -8.49
N GLY A 75 -1.04 -5.58 -9.06
CA GLY A 75 -2.43 -5.17 -8.83
C GLY A 75 -3.27 -6.36 -8.41
N VAL A 76 -3.89 -6.29 -7.24
CA VAL A 76 -4.88 -7.27 -6.76
C VAL A 76 -6.20 -6.55 -6.48
N THR A 77 -7.33 -7.15 -6.88
CA THR A 77 -8.68 -6.65 -6.62
C THR A 77 -9.60 -7.78 -6.20
N HIS A 78 -10.48 -7.53 -5.23
CA HIS A 78 -11.42 -8.53 -4.70
C HIS A 78 -12.85 -8.30 -5.19
N LEU A 79 -13.22 -7.04 -5.33
CA LEU A 79 -14.55 -6.60 -5.70
C LEU A 79 -14.49 -5.82 -7.02
N GLU A 80 -15.66 -5.42 -7.51
CA GLU A 80 -15.78 -4.66 -8.76
C GLU A 80 -15.03 -3.33 -8.64
N TRP A 81 -14.20 -3.05 -9.65
CA TRP A 81 -13.38 -1.84 -9.72
C TRP A 81 -14.28 -0.60 -9.87
N PRO A 82 -14.24 0.34 -8.92
CA PRO A 82 -15.04 1.56 -9.00
C PRO A 82 -14.45 2.53 -10.03
N LYS A 83 -15.31 3.13 -10.86
CA LYS A 83 -14.97 4.37 -11.58
C LYS A 83 -15.27 5.55 -10.67
N VAL A 84 -14.23 6.21 -10.18
CA VAL A 84 -14.35 7.33 -9.26
C VAL A 84 -14.10 8.64 -10.00
N ASP A 85 -15.06 9.56 -9.96
CA ASP A 85 -14.87 10.93 -10.42
C ASP A 85 -14.26 11.77 -9.30
N ALA A 86 -13.03 12.24 -9.51
CA ALA A 86 -12.31 13.05 -8.52
C ALA A 86 -13.01 14.38 -8.19
N ALA A 87 -13.80 14.94 -9.10
CA ALA A 87 -14.48 16.23 -8.88
C ALA A 87 -15.64 16.13 -7.88
N THR A 88 -16.23 14.94 -7.76
CA THR A 88 -17.39 14.68 -6.87
C THR A 88 -17.03 13.76 -5.69
N TRP A 89 -15.80 13.24 -5.67
CA TRP A 89 -15.33 12.36 -4.61
C TRP A 89 -15.17 13.10 -3.28
N THR A 90 -15.61 12.43 -2.21
CA THR A 90 -15.43 12.89 -0.83
C THR A 90 -15.01 11.72 0.06
N LEU A 91 -14.11 11.99 1.00
CA LEU A 91 -13.74 11.11 2.09
C LEU A 91 -14.50 11.49 3.34
N GLN A 92 -15.29 10.54 3.86
CA GLN A 92 -15.96 10.69 5.14
C GLN A 92 -15.05 10.22 6.29
N VAL A 93 -14.96 10.98 7.38
CA VAL A 93 -14.32 10.56 8.62
C VAL A 93 -15.36 10.66 9.73
N ASP A 94 -15.80 9.52 10.26
CA ASP A 94 -16.96 9.45 11.17
C ASP A 94 -16.84 8.32 12.22
N GLY A 95 -17.97 7.99 12.85
CA GLY A 95 -18.05 7.01 13.94
C GLY A 95 -17.86 7.70 15.29
N LEU A 96 -17.00 7.14 16.13
CA LEU A 96 -16.69 7.66 17.47
C LEU A 96 -15.70 8.83 17.41
N VAL A 97 -16.18 9.96 16.88
CA VAL A 97 -15.43 11.21 16.75
C VAL A 97 -16.29 12.39 17.22
N GLU A 98 -15.66 13.43 17.78
CA GLU A 98 -16.32 14.68 18.18
C GLU A 98 -16.83 15.48 16.98
N ARG A 99 -16.05 15.51 15.90
CA ARG A 99 -16.27 16.32 14.71
C ARG A 99 -16.13 15.44 13.46
N PRO A 100 -17.24 14.87 12.96
CA PRO A 100 -17.21 14.19 11.66
C PRO A 100 -16.72 15.13 10.56
N LEU A 101 -15.87 14.62 9.67
CA LEU A 101 -15.30 15.39 8.57
C LEU A 101 -15.78 14.84 7.22
N SER A 102 -16.00 15.73 6.26
CA SER A 102 -16.22 15.38 4.86
C SER A 102 -15.20 16.15 4.03
N LEU A 103 -14.17 15.46 3.54
CA LEU A 103 -13.02 16.06 2.88
C LEU A 103 -13.08 15.78 1.38
N THR A 104 -13.00 16.82 0.55
CA THR A 104 -12.80 16.68 -0.91
C THR A 104 -11.36 16.28 -1.22
N LEU A 105 -11.08 15.93 -2.49
CA LEU A 105 -9.71 15.68 -2.92
C LEU A 105 -8.82 16.92 -2.76
N ASP A 106 -9.38 18.11 -3.02
CA ASP A 106 -8.66 19.37 -2.86
C ASP A 106 -8.39 19.68 -1.38
N ASP A 107 -9.32 19.38 -0.48
CA ASP A 107 -9.10 19.51 0.97
C ASP A 107 -7.97 18.60 1.46
N LEU A 108 -7.83 17.39 0.90
CA LEU A 108 -6.68 16.53 1.19
C LEU A 108 -5.39 17.13 0.63
N LYS A 109 -5.36 17.55 -0.63
CA LYS A 109 -4.15 18.11 -1.25
C LYS A 109 -3.70 19.44 -0.64
N ALA A 110 -4.60 20.18 -0.01
CA ALA A 110 -4.28 21.43 0.71
C ALA A 110 -3.58 21.19 2.06
N ARG A 111 -3.59 19.96 2.59
CA ARG A 111 -2.94 19.60 3.86
C ARG A 111 -1.44 19.34 3.66
N PRO A 112 -0.64 19.28 4.75
CA PRO A 112 0.78 18.97 4.64
C PRO A 112 1.04 17.65 3.89
N ARG A 113 1.82 17.71 2.80
CA ARG A 113 2.24 16.54 2.02
C ARG A 113 3.42 15.85 2.70
N THR A 114 3.36 14.53 2.81
CA THR A 114 4.48 13.66 3.20
C THR A 114 4.68 12.60 2.12
N GLU A 115 5.93 12.16 1.95
CA GLU A 115 6.32 11.12 1.00
C GLU A 115 7.05 10.00 1.74
N VAL A 116 6.73 8.75 1.41
CA VAL A 116 7.31 7.55 2.01
C VAL A 116 7.68 6.56 0.91
N ALA A 117 8.94 6.12 0.91
CA ALA A 117 9.34 4.95 0.13
C ALA A 117 8.87 3.68 0.87
N PHE A 118 7.99 2.91 0.24
CA PHE A 118 7.44 1.71 0.86
C PHE A 118 7.27 0.58 -0.15
N THR A 119 7.85 -0.57 0.20
CA THR A 119 7.63 -1.85 -0.48
C THR A 119 6.32 -2.45 0.00
N LEU A 120 5.32 -2.44 -0.87
CA LEU A 120 4.04 -3.08 -0.63
C LEU A 120 4.14 -4.54 -1.08
N GLU A 121 3.74 -5.46 -0.21
CA GLU A 121 3.69 -6.89 -0.54
C GLU A 121 2.29 -7.45 -0.28
N CYS A 122 1.76 -8.24 -1.20
CA CYS A 122 0.57 -9.05 -0.97
C CYS A 122 0.90 -10.20 -0.01
N SER A 123 0.07 -10.44 1.01
CA SER A 123 0.30 -11.54 1.95
C SER A 123 0.23 -12.93 1.32
N GLY A 124 -0.43 -13.06 0.17
CA GLY A 124 -0.46 -14.29 -0.61
C GLY A 124 0.82 -14.54 -1.41
N ASN A 125 1.75 -13.58 -1.48
CA ASN A 125 2.96 -13.70 -2.27
C ASN A 125 3.76 -14.93 -1.82
N HIS A 126 4.06 -15.87 -2.73
CA HIS A 126 4.64 -17.21 -2.46
C HIS A 126 3.80 -18.14 -1.58
N GLY A 127 2.58 -17.77 -1.22
CA GLY A 127 1.64 -18.63 -0.48
C GLY A 127 0.80 -19.53 -1.39
N PHE A 128 0.71 -19.19 -2.68
CA PHE A 128 -0.05 -19.94 -3.69
C PHE A 128 0.85 -20.33 -4.87
N PRO A 129 0.54 -21.44 -5.56
CA PRO A 129 1.23 -21.78 -6.80
C PRO A 129 1.21 -20.61 -7.78
N ASN A 130 2.37 -20.26 -8.32
CA ASN A 130 2.57 -19.27 -9.38
C ASN A 130 2.30 -17.78 -9.02
N PHE A 131 1.89 -17.48 -7.79
CA PHE A 131 1.76 -16.09 -7.34
C PHE A 131 3.04 -15.61 -6.63
N THR A 132 4.03 -15.21 -7.43
CA THR A 132 5.36 -14.79 -6.95
C THR A 132 5.64 -13.30 -7.19
N GLY A 133 4.97 -12.62 -8.12
CA GLY A 133 5.16 -11.18 -8.35
C GLY A 133 4.30 -10.26 -7.48
N GLY A 134 3.81 -10.71 -6.33
CA GLY A 134 2.90 -9.95 -5.47
C GLY A 134 3.59 -8.90 -4.61
N ILE A 135 4.56 -8.16 -5.15
CA ILE A 135 5.39 -7.18 -4.43
C ILE A 135 5.80 -6.04 -5.34
N GLY A 136 5.97 -4.83 -4.80
CA GLY A 136 6.50 -3.68 -5.54
C GLY A 136 6.93 -2.57 -4.59
N ASN A 137 7.94 -1.79 -4.98
CA ASN A 137 8.46 -0.68 -4.18
C ASN A 137 8.18 0.66 -4.87
N ALA A 138 7.52 1.58 -4.17
CA ALA A 138 7.12 2.87 -4.74
C ALA A 138 7.32 4.02 -3.75
N LEU A 139 7.40 5.23 -4.29
CA LEU A 139 7.28 6.47 -3.52
C LEU A 139 5.79 6.82 -3.42
N TRP A 140 5.24 6.78 -2.21
CA TRP A 140 3.85 7.12 -1.95
C TRP A 140 3.78 8.51 -1.33
N ALA A 141 2.92 9.37 -1.84
CA ALA A 141 2.77 10.70 -1.27
C ALA A 141 1.32 11.13 -1.08
N GLY A 142 1.10 11.90 -0.03
CA GLY A 142 -0.21 12.42 0.33
C GLY A 142 -0.25 12.98 1.75
N THR A 143 -1.42 12.95 2.36
CA THR A 143 -1.66 13.59 3.66
C THR A 143 -1.44 12.62 4.82
N PRO A 144 -0.69 12.97 5.87
CA PRO A 144 -0.61 12.14 7.08
C PRO A 144 -1.98 11.86 7.70
N LEU A 145 -2.25 10.61 8.07
CA LEU A 145 -3.53 10.18 8.63
C LEU A 145 -3.76 10.69 10.06
N ALA A 146 -2.73 10.61 10.92
CA ALA A 146 -2.87 10.92 12.34
C ALA A 146 -3.39 12.34 12.62
N PRO A 147 -2.94 13.41 11.92
CA PRO A 147 -3.53 14.74 12.06
C PRO A 147 -5.03 14.81 11.74
N ILE A 148 -5.51 14.06 10.74
CA ILE A 148 -6.93 14.02 10.38
C ILE A 148 -7.75 13.39 11.51
N LEU A 149 -7.27 12.28 12.08
CA LEU A 149 -7.94 11.64 13.22
C LEU A 149 -7.94 12.54 14.47
N LYS A 150 -6.85 13.30 14.71
CA LYS A 150 -6.79 14.30 15.79
C LYS A 150 -7.77 15.45 15.56
N GLU A 151 -7.87 15.93 14.33
CA GLU A 151 -8.82 16.99 13.95
C GLU A 151 -10.27 16.55 14.14
N ALA A 152 -10.59 15.30 13.77
CA ALA A 152 -11.91 14.72 14.02
C ALA A 152 -12.20 14.55 15.51
N GLY A 153 -11.17 14.40 16.34
CA GLY A 153 -11.29 14.25 17.80
C GLY A 153 -11.86 12.88 18.16
N VAL A 154 -11.04 11.83 18.04
CA VAL A 154 -11.45 10.47 18.41
C VAL A 154 -11.89 10.40 19.88
N LEU A 155 -13.09 9.87 20.13
CA LEU A 155 -13.63 9.69 21.48
C LEU A 155 -12.88 8.59 22.24
N ALA A 156 -12.93 8.64 23.57
CA ALA A 156 -12.16 7.75 24.45
C ALA A 156 -12.48 6.26 24.26
N GLU A 157 -13.69 5.95 23.82
CA GLU A 157 -14.19 4.61 23.52
C GLU A 157 -13.69 4.09 22.16
N GLY A 158 -13.17 4.95 21.28
CA GLY A 158 -12.67 4.57 19.97
C GLY A 158 -11.39 3.76 20.06
N ILE A 159 -11.44 2.48 19.65
CA ILE A 159 -10.28 1.57 19.71
C ILE A 159 -9.86 1.03 18.33
N GLU A 160 -10.74 1.09 17.34
CA GLU A 160 -10.52 0.51 16.01
C GLU A 160 -10.83 1.55 14.92
N VAL A 161 -9.99 1.60 13.88
CA VAL A 161 -10.18 2.48 12.72
C VAL A 161 -10.40 1.62 11.48
N VAL A 162 -11.59 1.72 10.91
CA VAL A 162 -12.01 0.98 9.71
C VAL A 162 -11.88 1.86 8.47
N PHE A 163 -11.25 1.33 7.44
CA PHE A 163 -11.09 1.98 6.15
C PHE A 163 -11.97 1.27 5.14
N TRP A 164 -12.87 2.02 4.52
CA TRP A 164 -13.81 1.54 3.52
C TRP A 164 -13.39 2.02 2.13
N GLY A 165 -13.29 1.09 1.19
CA GLY A 165 -13.12 1.39 -0.23
C GLY A 165 -14.45 1.73 -0.91
N ASN A 166 -14.38 2.25 -2.13
CA ASN A 166 -15.53 2.52 -2.97
C ASN A 166 -15.88 1.34 -3.89
N ASP A 167 -15.01 0.34 -3.96
CA ASP A 167 -15.25 -0.95 -4.63
C ASP A 167 -16.38 -1.69 -3.94
N LYS A 168 -17.20 -2.41 -4.72
CA LYS A 168 -18.44 -3.02 -4.24
C LYS A 168 -18.61 -4.39 -4.88
N GLY A 169 -19.12 -5.33 -4.12
CA GLY A 169 -19.45 -6.65 -4.65
C GLY A 169 -20.38 -7.41 -3.74
N THR A 170 -20.92 -8.48 -4.28
CA THR A 170 -21.76 -9.40 -3.53
C THR A 170 -20.89 -10.44 -2.85
N ILE A 171 -21.01 -10.50 -1.53
CA ILE A 171 -20.40 -11.52 -0.69
C ILE A 171 -21.47 -12.56 -0.38
N GLU A 172 -21.17 -13.79 -0.77
CA GLU A 172 -22.01 -14.94 -0.51
C GLU A 172 -21.47 -15.70 0.70
N LEU A 173 -22.30 -15.82 1.73
CA LEU A 173 -21.94 -16.47 2.97
C LEU A 173 -22.77 -17.73 3.12
N HIS A 174 -22.20 -18.82 2.61
CA HIS A 174 -22.80 -20.15 2.62
C HIS A 174 -21.96 -21.05 3.53
N ASP A 175 -22.41 -21.23 4.77
CA ASP A 175 -21.84 -22.17 5.72
C ASP A 175 -22.95 -23.03 6.36
N ALA A 176 -22.58 -23.93 7.28
CA ALA A 176 -23.54 -24.86 7.88
C ALA A 176 -24.70 -24.19 8.65
N ILE A 177 -24.58 -22.91 9.00
CA ILE A 177 -25.52 -22.19 9.87
C ILE A 177 -26.16 -21.00 9.13
N ARG A 178 -25.51 -20.48 8.09
CA ARG A 178 -25.87 -19.23 7.42
C ARG A 178 -25.88 -19.42 5.91
N ASP A 179 -26.90 -18.85 5.30
CA ASP A 179 -27.06 -18.70 3.87
C ASP A 179 -27.53 -17.27 3.60
N VAL A 180 -26.56 -16.37 3.37
CA VAL A 180 -26.82 -14.93 3.26
C VAL A 180 -25.99 -14.34 2.12
N SER A 181 -26.67 -13.63 1.23
CA SER A 181 -26.07 -12.75 0.23
C SER A 181 -26.06 -11.32 0.74
N MET A 182 -24.90 -10.66 0.72
CA MET A 182 -24.77 -9.27 1.15
C MET A 182 -23.91 -8.47 0.18
N THR A 183 -24.41 -7.32 -0.23
CA THR A 183 -23.59 -6.38 -1.00
C THR A 183 -22.84 -5.44 -0.07
N GLN A 184 -21.52 -5.44 -0.16
CA GLN A 184 -20.67 -4.64 0.71
C GLN A 184 -19.51 -4.02 -0.06
N ASN A 185 -18.90 -2.99 0.55
CA ASN A 185 -17.63 -2.46 0.12
C ASN A 185 -16.46 -3.27 0.70
N PHE A 186 -15.28 -3.19 0.08
CA PHE A 186 -14.08 -3.73 0.70
C PHE A 186 -13.72 -2.87 1.91
N ALA A 187 -13.35 -3.53 2.99
CA ALA A 187 -12.91 -2.84 4.19
C ALA A 187 -11.92 -3.66 4.99
N ARG A 188 -10.97 -2.93 5.58
CA ARG A 188 -9.99 -3.45 6.53
C ARG A 188 -9.85 -2.45 7.66
N SER A 189 -9.31 -2.92 8.79
CA SER A 189 -9.13 -2.07 9.97
C SER A 189 -7.79 -2.33 10.64
N MET A 190 -7.41 -1.39 11.49
CA MET A 190 -6.30 -1.50 12.42
C MET A 190 -6.67 -0.79 13.72
N SER A 191 -5.92 -1.09 14.78
CA SER A 191 -6.12 -0.44 16.08
C SER A 191 -5.91 1.08 15.96
N LEU A 192 -6.57 1.87 16.82
CA LEU A 192 -6.36 3.32 16.84
C LEU A 192 -4.88 3.67 17.01
N THR A 193 -4.15 2.92 17.85
CA THR A 193 -2.71 3.11 18.06
C THR A 193 -1.94 2.95 16.75
N ASP A 194 -2.24 1.90 15.98
CA ASP A 194 -1.60 1.67 14.69
C ASP A 194 -1.99 2.72 13.65
N ALA A 195 -3.26 3.13 13.60
CA ALA A 195 -3.76 4.16 12.69
C ALA A 195 -3.11 5.52 12.95
N MET A 196 -2.76 5.81 14.21
CA MET A 196 -2.06 7.02 14.65
C MET A 196 -0.54 6.99 14.35
N GLY A 197 -0.04 5.94 13.71
CA GLY A 197 1.35 5.82 13.28
C GLY A 197 1.79 6.98 12.38
N ALA A 198 2.95 7.57 12.66
CA ALA A 198 3.43 8.78 11.99
C ALA A 198 3.73 8.59 10.49
N ALA A 199 3.95 7.36 10.04
CA ALA A 199 4.24 7.02 8.65
C ALA A 199 2.98 6.74 7.82
N ASN A 200 1.80 6.65 8.45
CA ASN A 200 0.56 6.38 7.74
C ASN A 200 0.11 7.62 6.98
N ILE A 201 -0.16 7.45 5.69
CA ILE A 201 -0.64 8.52 4.82
C ILE A 201 -1.90 8.09 4.06
N LEU A 202 -2.76 9.06 3.79
CA LEU A 202 -3.75 9.01 2.73
C LEU A 202 -3.05 9.44 1.45
N ALA A 203 -2.53 8.46 0.71
CA ALA A 203 -1.78 8.70 -0.51
C ALA A 203 -2.74 9.13 -1.63
N THR A 204 -2.34 10.16 -2.37
CA THR A 204 -3.01 10.62 -3.61
C THR A 204 -2.08 10.51 -4.82
N GLU A 205 -0.79 10.23 -4.57
CA GLU A 205 0.27 10.13 -5.57
C GLU A 205 1.08 8.84 -5.37
N MET A 206 1.59 8.32 -6.48
CA MET A 206 2.48 7.18 -6.56
C MET A 206 3.56 7.45 -7.61
N ASN A 207 4.82 7.41 -7.18
CA ASN A 207 6.00 7.69 -8.00
C ASN A 207 5.99 9.08 -8.65
N GLY A 208 5.49 10.09 -7.93
CA GLY A 208 5.43 11.48 -8.39
C GLY A 208 4.24 11.82 -9.29
N GLU A 209 3.44 10.82 -9.66
CA GLU A 209 2.24 10.98 -10.47
C GLU A 209 0.98 10.76 -9.64
N PRO A 210 -0.20 11.27 -10.06
CA PRO A 210 -1.47 10.86 -9.47
C PRO A 210 -1.61 9.33 -9.45
N LEU A 211 -2.27 8.80 -8.42
CA LEU A 211 -2.52 7.36 -8.33
C LEU A 211 -3.15 6.83 -9.62
N PRO A 212 -2.62 5.76 -10.22
CA PRO A 212 -3.34 5.04 -11.26
C PRO A 212 -4.65 4.47 -10.72
N ASP A 213 -5.67 4.37 -11.57
CA ASP A 213 -7.00 3.88 -11.19
C ASP A 213 -6.94 2.51 -10.49
N VAL A 214 -6.08 1.58 -10.97
CA VAL A 214 -5.93 0.23 -10.41
C VAL A 214 -5.32 0.24 -9.01
N HIS A 215 -4.57 1.29 -8.71
CA HIS A 215 -3.83 1.48 -7.46
C HIS A 215 -4.56 2.35 -6.46
N GLY A 216 -5.81 2.75 -6.75
CA GLY A 216 -6.71 3.35 -5.77
C GLY A 216 -7.01 4.84 -5.97
N PHE A 217 -6.95 5.35 -7.20
CA PHE A 217 -7.37 6.73 -7.50
C PHE A 217 -8.78 7.03 -6.94
N PRO A 218 -9.02 8.21 -6.32
CA PRO A 218 -8.08 9.32 -6.14
C PRO A 218 -7.26 9.24 -4.85
N ALA A 219 -7.61 8.36 -3.90
CA ALA A 219 -6.93 8.24 -2.63
C ALA A 219 -6.93 6.80 -2.10
N ARG A 220 -5.81 6.38 -1.50
CA ARG A 220 -5.67 5.10 -0.80
C ARG A 220 -5.01 5.27 0.56
N LEU A 221 -5.17 4.29 1.43
CA LEU A 221 -4.33 4.16 2.61
C LEU A 221 -2.96 3.59 2.21
N ILE A 222 -1.91 4.19 2.74
CA ILE A 222 -0.56 3.61 2.83
C ILE A 222 -0.14 3.59 4.30
N ALA A 223 0.01 2.38 4.83
CA ALA A 223 0.45 2.07 6.18
C ALA A 223 1.75 1.23 6.09
N PRO A 224 2.93 1.86 6.11
CA PRO A 224 4.20 1.17 5.97
C PRO A 224 4.38 0.04 7.00
N GLY A 225 4.88 -1.10 6.52
CA GLY A 225 5.05 -2.32 7.34
C GLY A 225 3.79 -3.17 7.47
N TRP A 226 2.70 -2.87 6.75
CA TRP A 226 1.51 -3.70 6.64
C TRP A 226 1.39 -4.36 5.27
N TYR A 227 0.85 -5.58 5.21
CA TYR A 227 0.58 -6.24 3.93
C TYR A 227 -0.42 -5.45 3.07
N GLY A 228 -0.37 -5.67 1.76
CA GLY A 228 -1.16 -5.00 0.75
C GLY A 228 -2.65 -4.99 1.03
N ILE A 229 -3.18 -6.09 1.60
CA ILE A 229 -4.60 -6.19 1.95
C ILE A 229 -5.06 -5.09 2.91
N ALA A 230 -4.21 -4.70 3.88
CA ALA A 230 -4.55 -3.66 4.87
C ALA A 230 -4.52 -2.25 4.28
N ASN A 231 -3.86 -2.04 3.14
CA ASN A 231 -3.68 -0.76 2.48
C ASN A 231 -4.86 -0.48 1.54
N VAL A 232 -6.02 -0.15 2.11
CA VAL A 232 -7.30 0.00 1.38
C VAL A 232 -7.21 1.00 0.22
N LYS A 233 -7.62 0.57 -0.97
CA LYS A 233 -7.71 1.38 -2.20
C LYS A 233 -9.07 2.08 -2.31
N TRP A 234 -9.13 3.13 -3.12
CA TRP A 234 -10.37 3.86 -3.45
C TRP A 234 -11.12 4.32 -2.20
N LEU A 235 -10.41 4.93 -1.25
CA LEU A 235 -10.99 5.28 0.04
C LEU A 235 -12.27 6.10 -0.12
N LYS A 236 -13.27 5.75 0.68
CA LYS A 236 -14.57 6.41 0.73
C LYS A 236 -14.88 6.89 2.14
N ARG A 237 -14.52 6.10 3.14
CA ARG A 237 -14.86 6.36 4.54
C ARG A 237 -13.80 5.82 5.48
N ILE A 238 -13.51 6.57 6.52
CA ILE A 238 -12.72 6.18 7.69
C ILE A 238 -13.66 6.26 8.90
N GLU A 239 -13.86 5.15 9.58
CA GLU A 239 -14.84 5.03 10.65
C GLU A 239 -14.16 4.55 11.93
N VAL A 240 -14.36 5.28 13.03
CA VAL A 240 -13.85 4.89 14.35
C VAL A 240 -14.90 4.09 15.13
N ARG A 241 -14.50 2.95 15.71
CA ARG A 241 -15.39 2.02 16.42
C ARG A 241 -14.88 1.65 17.81
N ASP A 242 -15.82 1.24 18.67
CA ASP A 242 -15.59 0.75 20.05
C ASP A 242 -15.20 -0.73 20.12
N ARG A 243 -15.19 -1.40 18.98
CA ARG A 243 -14.96 -2.84 18.86
C ARG A 243 -14.18 -3.14 17.60
N ARG A 244 -13.44 -4.24 17.68
CA ARG A 244 -12.74 -4.80 16.52
C ARG A 244 -13.71 -5.03 15.37
N PHE A 245 -13.34 -4.56 14.19
CA PHE A 245 -14.09 -4.86 12.97
C PHE A 245 -13.71 -6.24 12.44
N VAL A 246 -14.73 -7.02 12.08
CA VAL A 246 -14.57 -8.35 11.50
C VAL A 246 -15.50 -8.47 10.30
N ASN A 247 -14.92 -8.79 9.15
CA ASN A 247 -15.62 -9.18 7.93
C ASN A 247 -14.92 -10.41 7.32
N GLN A 248 -15.37 -10.86 6.15
CA GLN A 248 -14.72 -11.94 5.40
C GLN A 248 -13.21 -11.73 5.25
N PHE A 249 -12.79 -10.54 4.79
CA PHE A 249 -11.39 -10.21 4.54
C PHE A 249 -10.55 -10.03 5.81
N MET A 250 -11.13 -10.07 7.02
CA MET A 250 -10.39 -9.98 8.29
C MET A 250 -10.44 -11.25 9.13
N GLY A 251 -11.56 -11.98 9.07
CA GLY A 251 -11.79 -13.15 9.92
C GLY A 251 -11.86 -14.47 9.17
N ARG A 252 -11.65 -14.50 7.85
CA ARG A 252 -11.76 -15.74 7.05
C ARG A 252 -10.69 -15.86 5.98
N ASP A 253 -10.60 -14.87 5.08
CA ASP A 253 -9.77 -15.02 3.88
C ASP A 253 -8.29 -14.70 4.15
N TYR A 254 -8.05 -13.69 4.98
CA TYR A 254 -6.72 -13.21 5.32
C TYR A 254 -6.41 -13.49 6.79
N VAL A 255 -6.37 -14.78 7.13
CA VAL A 255 -5.97 -15.29 8.44
C VAL A 255 -4.83 -16.30 8.30
N THR A 256 -3.89 -16.27 9.23
CA THR A 256 -2.89 -17.34 9.38
C THR A 256 -3.40 -18.34 10.40
N ILE A 257 -3.29 -19.63 10.11
CA ILE A 257 -3.57 -20.72 11.03
C ILE A 257 -2.24 -21.24 11.56
N ARG A 258 -2.09 -21.31 12.88
CA ARG A 258 -0.86 -21.79 13.53
C ARG A 258 -1.17 -22.79 14.63
N GLU A 259 -0.35 -23.83 14.68
CA GLU A 259 -0.26 -24.75 15.81
C GLU A 259 0.68 -24.18 16.88
N GLU A 260 0.22 -24.15 18.12
CA GLU A 260 0.94 -23.66 19.29
C GLU A 260 0.92 -24.73 20.39
N SER A 261 1.99 -24.82 21.20
CA SER A 261 2.04 -25.72 22.35
C SER A 261 2.01 -24.92 23.64
N HIS A 262 0.92 -25.05 24.40
CA HIS A 262 0.74 -24.40 25.70
C HIS A 262 0.60 -25.48 26.78
N ASP A 263 1.52 -25.48 27.75
CA ASP A 263 1.54 -26.44 28.86
C ASP A 263 1.47 -27.93 28.44
N GLY A 264 2.04 -28.25 27.28
CA GLY A 264 2.05 -29.61 26.72
C GLY A 264 0.79 -29.98 25.93
N GLU A 265 -0.18 -29.07 25.80
CA GLU A 265 -1.37 -29.22 24.96
C GLU A 265 -1.19 -28.46 23.64
N THR A 266 -1.75 -29.04 22.56
CA THR A 266 -1.81 -28.39 21.26
C THR A 266 -3.00 -27.43 21.20
N VAL A 267 -2.73 -26.17 20.87
CA VAL A 267 -3.71 -25.11 20.64
C VAL A 267 -3.58 -24.60 19.21
N TRP A 268 -4.71 -24.40 18.53
CA TRP A 268 -4.74 -23.81 17.19
C TRP A 268 -5.20 -22.36 17.28
N THR A 269 -4.43 -21.45 16.71
CA THR A 269 -4.70 -20.02 16.74
C THR A 269 -4.87 -19.48 15.31
N GLU A 270 -5.93 -18.71 15.11
CA GLU A 270 -6.15 -17.92 13.89
C GLU A 270 -5.80 -16.46 14.16
N THR A 271 -4.96 -15.87 13.32
CA THR A 271 -4.59 -14.46 13.43
C THR A 271 -4.86 -13.74 12.13
N SER A 272 -5.56 -12.61 12.18
CA SER A 272 -5.77 -11.78 11.01
C SER A 272 -4.44 -11.25 10.48
N VAL A 273 -4.18 -11.45 9.20
CA VAL A 273 -3.01 -10.91 8.50
C VAL A 273 -3.04 -9.39 8.63
N GLY A 274 -1.96 -8.80 9.15
CA GLY A 274 -1.85 -7.36 9.37
C GLY A 274 -0.47 -6.85 8.97
N ARG A 275 0.43 -6.76 9.94
CA ARG A 275 1.83 -6.36 9.74
C ARG A 275 2.58 -7.39 8.89
N ALA A 276 3.46 -6.91 8.03
CA ALA A 276 4.32 -7.72 7.18
C ALA A 276 5.41 -8.41 8.02
N ASN A 277 5.77 -9.64 7.64
CA ASN A 277 6.87 -10.39 8.26
C ASN A 277 8.15 -10.24 7.43
N LEU A 278 9.30 -10.55 8.03
CA LEU A 278 10.57 -10.57 7.32
C LEU A 278 10.52 -11.62 6.19
N LYS A 279 10.98 -11.23 4.99
CA LYS A 279 11.02 -12.11 3.83
C LYS A 279 12.23 -11.83 2.94
N SER A 280 12.69 -12.87 2.25
CA SER A 280 13.66 -12.79 1.16
C SER A 280 13.30 -13.80 0.08
N ALA A 281 13.44 -13.44 -1.19
CA ALA A 281 13.44 -14.39 -2.31
C ALA A 281 14.89 -14.57 -2.78
N ARG A 282 15.28 -15.81 -3.14
CA ARG A 282 16.57 -16.05 -3.78
C ARG A 282 16.35 -16.26 -5.27
N PRO A 283 17.18 -15.65 -6.12
CA PRO A 283 17.24 -16.06 -7.52
C PRO A 283 17.81 -17.48 -7.61
N GLY A 284 17.15 -18.35 -8.38
CA GLY A 284 17.54 -19.75 -8.61
C GLY A 284 18.84 -19.91 -9.37
#